data_AF-A0A3D2AW56-F1
#
_entry.id   AF-A0A3D2AW56-F1
#
_cell.length_a   1.000
_cell.length_b   1.000
_cell.length_c   1.000
_cell.angle_alpha   90.00
_cell.angle_beta   90.00
_cell.angle_gamma   90.00
#
_symmetry.space_group_name_H-M   'P 1'
#
loop_
_entity.id
_entity.type
_entity.pdbx_description
1 polymer ?
#
loop_
_entity_poly.entity_id
_entity_poly.type
_entity_poly.pdbx_seq_one_letter_code
_entity_poly.pdbx_strand_id
1 'polypeptide(L)'
;TLGLGKLIYLYDDNDISIEGNTDITFTEDVSKRFQSYNWHVVGPINGMNIEEVDNAISQARKEDSRPSLIIATTTIGYGSPNKANTGGVHGAPLGEEEVALTRQNLDWEHLPFVVPDEVSAHMLEAVARGQNA
;
A
#
# COMPACT_ATOMS: atom_id res chain seq x y z
N THR A 1 8.88 -26.82 3.39
CA THR A 1 8.32 -25.84 2.43
C THR A 1 9.43 -25.39 1.48
N LEU A 2 9.14 -24.63 0.42
CA LEU A 2 10.11 -24.29 -0.64
C LEU A 2 11.13 -23.21 -0.27
N GLY A 3 10.96 -22.49 0.85
CA GLY A 3 11.93 -21.47 1.31
C GLY A 3 12.18 -20.36 0.28
N LEU A 4 11.10 -19.79 -0.29
CA LEU A 4 11.18 -18.81 -1.37
C LEU A 4 11.71 -17.44 -0.88
N GLY A 5 13.00 -17.33 -0.54
CA GLY A 5 13.63 -16.12 0.01
C GLY A 5 13.45 -14.85 -0.84
N LYS A 6 13.28 -15.01 -2.15
CA LYS A 6 13.06 -13.88 -3.08
C LYS A 6 11.61 -13.42 -3.16
N LEU A 7 10.67 -14.08 -2.48
CA LEU A 7 9.27 -13.68 -2.44
C LEU A 7 9.06 -12.66 -1.31
N ILE A 8 8.64 -11.46 -1.69
CA ILE A 8 8.26 -10.39 -0.77
C ILE A 8 6.78 -10.06 -1.03
N TYR A 9 5.94 -10.24 -0.02
CA TYR A 9 4.51 -9.93 -0.04
C TYR A 9 4.24 -8.69 0.81
N LEU A 10 3.72 -7.64 0.18
CA LEU A 10 3.20 -6.45 0.85
C LEU A 10 1.71 -6.66 1.13
N TYR A 11 1.34 -6.76 2.40
CA TYR A 11 -0.03 -6.86 2.85
C TYR A 11 -0.52 -5.48 3.27
N ASP A 12 -1.46 -4.94 2.50
CA ASP A 12 -2.17 -3.70 2.78
C ASP A 12 -3.19 -3.95 3.89
N ASP A 13 -2.83 -3.57 5.11
CA ASP A 13 -3.61 -3.77 6.32
C ASP A 13 -4.40 -2.50 6.64
N ASN A 14 -5.55 -2.33 5.97
CA ASN A 14 -6.35 -1.10 6.02
C ASN A 14 -7.68 -1.24 6.77
N ASP A 15 -7.88 -2.38 7.45
CA ASP A 15 -9.07 -2.73 8.24
C ASP A 15 -10.42 -2.70 7.49
N ILE A 16 -10.44 -2.60 6.16
CA ILE A 16 -11.67 -2.45 5.37
C ILE A 16 -11.79 -3.53 4.28
N SER A 17 -12.98 -4.12 4.20
CA SER A 17 -13.45 -4.98 3.11
C SER A 17 -14.72 -4.40 2.45
N ILE A 18 -15.35 -5.14 1.53
CA ILE A 18 -16.63 -4.74 0.92
C ILE A 18 -17.71 -4.50 1.99
N GLU A 19 -17.75 -5.32 3.03
CA GLU A 19 -18.75 -5.24 4.10
C GLU A 19 -18.41 -4.20 5.19
N GLY A 20 -17.38 -3.37 4.97
CA GLY A 20 -16.92 -2.38 5.93
C GLY A 20 -15.74 -2.89 6.75
N ASN A 21 -15.72 -2.60 8.06
CA ASN A 21 -14.61 -2.99 8.91
C ASN A 21 -14.41 -4.51 8.90
N THR A 22 -13.16 -4.97 8.85
CA THR A 22 -12.83 -6.40 8.82
C THR A 22 -13.20 -7.12 10.11
N ASP A 23 -13.36 -6.43 11.24
CA ASP A 23 -13.69 -7.01 12.55
C ASP A 23 -14.98 -7.86 12.58
N ILE A 24 -15.90 -7.62 11.65
CA ILE A 24 -17.15 -8.38 11.50
C ILE A 24 -16.92 -9.85 11.12
N THR A 25 -15.82 -10.16 10.41
CA THR A 25 -15.55 -11.52 9.88
C THR A 25 -14.09 -11.95 9.91
N PHE A 26 -13.15 -11.05 10.17
CA PHE A 26 -11.72 -11.29 10.09
C PHE A 26 -10.97 -10.58 11.23
N THR A 27 -10.68 -11.34 12.28
CA THR A 27 -10.06 -10.86 13.53
C THR A 27 -8.84 -11.69 13.95
N GLU A 28 -8.34 -12.54 13.07
CA GLU A 28 -7.17 -13.37 13.35
C GLU A 28 -5.87 -12.57 13.36
N ASP A 29 -4.84 -13.16 13.99
CA ASP A 29 -3.50 -12.60 13.98
C ASP A 29 -2.73 -13.11 12.75
N VAL A 30 -2.80 -12.34 11.65
CA VAL A 30 -2.14 -12.63 10.37
C VAL A 30 -0.63 -12.78 10.57
N SER A 31 -0.01 -11.93 11.39
CA SER A 31 1.42 -11.99 11.70
C SER A 31 1.79 -13.34 12.31
N LYS A 32 1.08 -13.77 13.36
CA LYS A 32 1.31 -15.08 13.98
C LYS A 32 1.04 -16.24 13.02
N ARG A 33 0.01 -16.16 12.19
CA ARG A 33 -0.28 -17.20 11.19
C ARG A 33 0.88 -17.36 10.22
N PHE A 34 1.41 -16.26 9.67
CA PHE A 34 2.55 -16.31 8.75
C PHE A 34 3.86 -16.73 9.43
N GLN A 35 4.10 -16.30 10.67
CA GLN A 35 5.22 -16.81 11.48
C GLN A 35 5.14 -18.33 11.65
N SER A 36 3.95 -18.89 11.88
CA SER A 36 3.74 -20.35 11.99
C SER A 36 4.06 -21.12 10.70
N TYR A 37 3.94 -20.46 9.55
CA TYR A 37 4.33 -21.00 8.24
C TYR A 37 5.84 -20.88 7.96
N ASN A 38 6.62 -20.42 8.94
CA ASN A 38 8.04 -20.10 8.80
C ASN A 38 8.30 -19.01 7.76
N TRP A 39 7.47 -17.96 7.73
CA TRP A 39 7.76 -16.74 6.99
C TRP A 39 8.55 -15.76 7.85
N HIS A 40 9.35 -14.93 7.20
CA HIS A 40 9.88 -13.72 7.80
C HIS A 40 8.78 -12.65 7.79
N VAL A 41 8.45 -12.07 8.94
CA VAL A 41 7.37 -11.09 9.06
C VAL A 41 7.95 -9.77 9.55
N VAL A 42 7.66 -8.69 8.81
CA VAL A 42 8.04 -7.30 9.12
C VAL A 42 6.78 -6.48 9.34
N GLY A 43 6.72 -5.71 10.43
CA GLY A 43 5.59 -4.84 10.75
C GLY A 43 4.71 -5.31 11.91
N PRO A 44 3.57 -4.63 12.17
CA PRO A 44 3.00 -3.57 11.32
C PRO A 44 3.89 -2.33 11.23
N ILE A 45 4.07 -1.81 10.02
CA ILE A 45 4.73 -0.53 9.75
C ILE A 45 3.69 0.51 9.33
N ASN A 46 4.03 1.80 9.38
CA ASN A 46 3.19 2.82 8.74
C ASN A 46 3.36 2.74 7.21
N GLY A 47 2.37 2.18 6.52
CA GLY A 47 2.36 2.03 5.07
C GLY A 47 2.26 3.36 4.30
N MET A 48 1.92 4.46 4.99
CA MET A 48 1.92 5.81 4.45
C MET A 48 3.27 6.53 4.61
N ASN A 49 4.26 5.89 5.24
CA ASN A 49 5.61 6.42 5.43
C ASN A 49 6.60 5.75 4.47
N ILE A 50 7.11 6.54 3.51
CA ILE A 50 8.04 6.07 2.47
C ILE A 50 9.31 5.45 3.07
N GLU A 51 9.86 6.04 4.13
CA GLU A 51 11.10 5.56 4.75
C GLU A 51 10.89 4.22 5.47
N GLU A 52 9.75 4.04 6.14
CA GLU A 52 9.41 2.77 6.78
C GLU A 52 9.20 1.65 5.76
N VAL A 53 8.52 1.95 4.65
CA VAL A 53 8.31 1.01 3.55
C VAL A 53 9.63 0.60 2.90
N ASP A 54 10.51 1.57 2.58
CA ASP A 54 11.82 1.28 1.98
C ASP A 54 12.71 0.44 2.92
N ASN A 55 12.72 0.78 4.21
CA ASN A 55 13.43 0.02 5.23
C ASN A 55 12.90 -1.42 5.36
N ALA A 56 11.57 -1.62 5.32
CA ALA A 56 10.98 -2.94 5.40
C ALA A 56 11.28 -3.81 4.17
N ILE A 57 11.22 -3.23 2.97
CA ILE A 57 11.60 -3.92 1.73
C ILE A 57 13.10 -4.28 1.76
N SER A 58 13.94 -3.36 2.23
CA SER A 58 15.38 -3.59 2.39
C SER A 58 15.71 -4.68 3.41
N GLN A 59 14.94 -4.79 4.50
CA GLN A 59 15.05 -5.89 5.47
C GLN A 59 14.61 -7.22 4.84
N ALA A 60 13.47 -7.24 4.14
CA ALA A 60 12.97 -8.43 3.45
C ALA A 60 13.94 -8.96 2.38
N ARG A 61 14.61 -8.06 1.65
CA ARG A 61 15.65 -8.42 0.65
C ARG A 61 16.92 -9.07 1.25
N LYS A 62 17.17 -8.91 2.55
CA LYS A 62 18.30 -9.54 3.25
C LYS A 62 17.96 -10.93 3.79
N GLU A 63 16.69 -11.32 3.75
CA GLU A 63 16.24 -12.66 4.12
C GLU A 63 16.19 -13.56 2.89
N ASP A 64 17.20 -14.42 2.74
CA ASP A 64 17.35 -15.30 1.57
C ASP A 64 16.75 -16.70 1.78
N SER A 65 16.34 -17.06 3.00
CA SER A 65 15.95 -18.43 3.35
C SER A 65 14.44 -18.65 3.47
N ARG A 66 13.67 -17.58 3.69
CA ARG A 66 12.22 -17.62 3.93
C ARG A 66 11.51 -16.55 3.09
N PRO A 67 10.30 -16.84 2.58
CA PRO A 67 9.47 -15.77 2.04
C PRO A 67 9.17 -14.72 3.11
N SER A 68 9.04 -13.47 2.68
CA SER A 68 8.77 -12.33 3.57
C SER A 68 7.34 -11.80 3.42
N LEU A 69 6.68 -11.53 4.54
CA LEU A 69 5.45 -10.75 4.65
C LEU A 69 5.79 -9.40 5.28
N ILE A 70 5.42 -8.31 4.62
CA ILE A 70 5.47 -6.96 5.15
C ILE A 70 4.03 -6.52 5.41
N ILE A 71 3.68 -6.30 6.67
CA ILE A 71 2.36 -5.79 7.08
C ILE A 71 2.45 -4.27 7.10
N ALA A 72 1.77 -3.61 6.15
CA ALA A 72 1.79 -2.17 6.00
C ALA A 72 0.40 -1.61 6.29
N THR A 73 0.27 -0.88 7.39
CA THR A 73 -1.00 -0.27 7.77
C THR A 73 -1.26 0.97 6.93
N THR A 74 -2.40 1.03 6.25
CA THR A 74 -2.78 2.19 5.42
C THR A 74 -4.20 2.67 5.78
N THR A 75 -4.62 3.77 5.17
CA THR A 75 -6.02 4.21 5.21
C THR A 75 -6.59 4.10 3.81
N ILE A 76 -7.60 3.23 3.62
CA ILE A 76 -8.27 3.11 2.33
C ILE A 76 -8.88 4.45 1.92
N GLY A 77 -8.69 4.83 0.66
CA GLY A 77 -9.19 6.11 0.13
C GLY A 77 -8.52 7.35 0.76
N TYR A 78 -7.32 7.21 1.34
CA TYR A 78 -6.55 8.31 1.89
C TYR A 78 -6.61 9.57 1.01
N GLY A 79 -6.84 10.72 1.64
CA GLY A 79 -7.00 12.00 0.97
C GLY A 79 -8.46 12.40 0.71
N SER A 80 -9.40 11.44 0.60
CA SER A 80 -10.83 11.77 0.54
C SER A 80 -11.34 12.18 1.91
N PRO A 81 -11.77 13.44 2.12
CA PRO A 81 -12.15 13.92 3.44
C PRO A 81 -13.41 13.24 4.00
N ASN A 82 -14.34 12.79 3.16
CA ASN A 82 -15.59 12.21 3.63
C ASN A 82 -15.70 10.69 3.43
N LYS A 83 -14.92 10.10 2.52
CA LYS A 83 -15.01 8.67 2.20
C LYS A 83 -13.79 7.84 2.61
N ALA A 84 -12.67 8.45 2.99
CA ALA A 84 -11.54 7.70 3.53
C ALA A 84 -11.97 6.86 4.75
N ASN A 85 -11.34 5.68 4.90
CA ASN A 85 -11.62 4.73 5.99
C ASN A 85 -13.08 4.21 6.02
N THR A 86 -13.72 4.07 4.85
CA THR A 86 -15.09 3.52 4.74
C THR A 86 -15.17 2.42 3.68
N GLY A 87 -16.12 1.48 3.82
CA GLY A 87 -16.40 0.51 2.75
C GLY A 87 -16.89 1.16 1.44
N GLY A 88 -17.48 2.36 1.54
CA GLY A 88 -18.02 3.09 0.39
C GLY A 88 -16.96 3.57 -0.61
N VAL A 89 -15.70 3.75 -0.19
CA VAL A 89 -14.61 4.14 -1.10
C VAL A 89 -14.00 2.95 -1.87
N HIS A 90 -14.28 1.71 -1.46
CA HIS A 90 -13.66 0.52 -2.04
C HIS A 90 -14.09 0.24 -3.50
N GLY A 91 -15.39 0.21 -3.75
CA GLY A 91 -15.95 -0.36 -4.98
C GLY A 91 -16.73 0.61 -5.87
N ALA A 92 -16.69 1.91 -5.57
CA ALA A 92 -17.47 2.92 -6.29
C ALA A 92 -16.65 4.19 -6.58
N PRO A 93 -16.93 4.90 -7.69
CA PRO A 93 -16.35 6.22 -7.92
C PRO A 93 -16.63 7.16 -6.75
N LEU A 94 -15.67 8.05 -6.45
CA LEU A 94 -15.85 9.09 -5.43
C LEU A 94 -17.05 9.99 -5.75
N GLY A 95 -17.29 10.29 -7.02
CA GLY A 95 -18.29 11.27 -7.47
C GLY A 95 -17.70 12.67 -7.58
N GLU A 96 -18.26 13.52 -8.44
CA GLU A 96 -17.65 14.81 -8.81
C GLU A 96 -17.39 15.74 -7.61
N GLU A 97 -18.33 15.82 -6.67
CA GLU A 97 -18.21 16.62 -5.45
C GLU A 97 -17.05 16.11 -4.57
N GLU A 98 -17.02 14.82 -4.27
CA GLU A 98 -15.98 14.24 -3.42
C GLU A 98 -14.60 14.29 -4.09
N VAL A 99 -14.54 14.18 -5.42
CA VAL A 99 -13.30 14.36 -6.18
C VAL A 99 -12.77 15.79 -6.02
N ALA A 100 -13.64 16.81 -6.09
CA ALA A 100 -13.23 18.20 -5.88
C ALA A 100 -12.70 18.43 -4.46
N LEU A 101 -13.37 17.88 -3.45
CA LEU A 101 -12.95 17.96 -2.06
C LEU A 101 -11.63 17.21 -1.79
N THR A 102 -11.46 16.03 -2.40
CA THR A 102 -10.22 15.25 -2.31
C THR A 102 -9.05 16.02 -2.91
N ARG A 103 -9.26 16.68 -4.06
CA ARG A 103 -8.23 17.54 -4.67
C ARG A 103 -7.85 18.69 -3.76
N GLN A 104 -8.83 19.39 -3.18
CA GLN A 104 -8.56 20.46 -2.23
C GLN A 104 -7.80 19.96 -1.00
N ASN A 105 -8.19 18.81 -0.43
CA ASN A 105 -7.57 18.24 0.76
C ASN A 105 -6.12 17.77 0.53
N LEU A 106 -5.77 17.43 -0.72
CA LEU A 106 -4.42 17.02 -1.12
C LEU A 106 -3.61 18.14 -1.78
N ASP A 107 -4.11 19.39 -1.74
CA ASP A 107 -3.50 20.54 -2.43
C ASP A 107 -3.22 20.26 -3.93
N TRP A 108 -4.13 19.54 -4.59
CA TRP A 108 -4.00 19.11 -5.98
C TRP A 108 -4.74 20.02 -6.95
N GLU A 109 -4.03 20.94 -7.58
CA GLU A 109 -4.59 21.96 -8.48
C GLU A 109 -4.75 21.48 -9.94
N HIS A 110 -4.19 20.32 -10.30
CA HIS A 110 -4.18 19.88 -11.70
C HIS A 110 -5.54 19.32 -12.14
N LEU A 111 -5.88 19.60 -13.41
CA LEU A 111 -7.10 19.14 -14.07
C LEU A 111 -7.17 17.60 -14.19
N PRO A 112 -8.36 17.03 -14.46
CA PRO A 112 -8.49 15.60 -14.72
C PRO A 112 -7.50 15.10 -15.76
N PHE A 113 -6.81 14.00 -15.43
CA PHE A 113 -5.81 13.34 -16.29
C PHE A 113 -4.55 14.17 -16.61
N VAL A 114 -4.34 15.31 -15.96
CA VAL A 114 -3.08 16.05 -16.02
C VAL A 114 -2.10 15.47 -15.01
N VAL A 115 -0.94 15.02 -15.50
CA VAL A 115 0.21 14.62 -14.69
C VAL A 115 1.25 15.73 -14.80
N PRO A 116 1.77 16.29 -13.69
CA PRO A 116 2.79 17.32 -13.74
C PRO A 116 4.04 16.87 -14.49
N ASP A 117 4.68 17.79 -15.21
CA ASP A 117 5.82 17.48 -16.09
C ASP A 117 7.00 16.91 -15.30
N GLU A 118 7.25 17.44 -14.10
CA GLU A 118 8.30 16.98 -13.19
C GLU A 118 8.06 15.54 -12.70
N VAL A 119 6.80 15.17 -12.45
CA VAL A 119 6.42 13.80 -12.06
C VAL A 119 6.64 12.86 -13.24
N SER A 120 6.13 13.24 -14.41
CA SER A 120 6.32 12.49 -15.66
C SER A 120 7.80 12.27 -15.99
N ALA A 121 8.61 13.33 -15.89
CA ALA A 121 10.05 13.29 -16.15
C ALA A 121 10.77 12.33 -15.19
N HIS A 122 10.50 12.43 -13.88
CA HIS A 122 11.10 11.55 -12.89
C HIS A 122 10.72 10.07 -13.13
N MET A 123 9.44 9.79 -13.43
CA MET A 123 8.98 8.42 -13.67
C MET A 123 9.61 7.82 -14.93
N LEU A 124 9.86 8.62 -15.97
CA LEU A 124 10.49 8.18 -17.22
C LEU A 124 11.97 7.80 -17.06
N GLU A 125 12.65 8.21 -16.00
CA GLU A 125 14.00 7.74 -15.70
C GLU A 125 14.07 6.21 -15.55
N ALA A 126 12.95 5.54 -15.21
CA ALA A 126 12.87 4.09 -15.15
C ALA A 126 13.20 3.42 -16.49
N VAL A 127 12.88 4.07 -17.63
CA VAL A 127 13.22 3.58 -18.97
C VAL A 127 14.74 3.55 -19.15
N ALA A 128 15.41 4.63 -18.79
CA ALA A 128 16.86 4.73 -18.88
C ALA A 128 17.56 3.75 -17.92
N ARG A 129 17.04 3.58 -16.70
CA ARG A 129 17.55 2.56 -15.76
C ARG A 129 17.43 1.15 -16.32
N GLY A 130 16.28 0.81 -16.92
CA GLY A 130 16.04 -0.50 -17.53
C GLY A 130 16.92 -0.80 -18.74
N GLN A 131 17.29 0.21 -19.54
CA GLN A 131 18.21 0.05 -20.67
C GLN A 131 19.67 -0.23 -20.25
N ASN A 132 20.04 0.15 -19.01
CA ASN A 132 21.39 -0.01 -18.47
C ASN A 132 21.51 -1.17 -17.47
N ALA A 133 20.43 -1.95 -17.25
CA ALA A 133 20.35 -3.03 -16.27
C ALA A 133 20.84 -4.38 -16.81
#